data_AF-A0A5N6ZIL5-F1
#
_entry.id   AF-A0A5N6ZIL5-F1
#
_cell.length_a   1.000
_cell.length_b   1.000
_cell.length_c   1.000
_cell.angle_alpha   90.00
_cell.angle_beta   90.00
_cell.angle_gamma   90.00
#
_symmetry.space_group_name_H-M   'P 1'
#
loop_
_entity.id
_entity.type
_entity.pdbx_description
1 polymer ?
#
loop_
_entity_poly.entity_id
_entity_poly.type
_entity_poly.pdbx_seq_one_letter_code
_entity_poly.pdbx_strand_id
1 'polypeptide(L)'
;MRVFISHTWSEYRGKKIDLMNAALVTDSALQLARDLVQEVVDDWASATISHDENIQDLVFKAACVTRRILPIPSAEIGLPYNQHMADVAEWCYLPTRVILESFARVLQDNHLPVFKKGYFGIYDPKANRAGMSLGQKFNEDKILLLQLLPEFCMIDTFGIRMPSSDSITRGLVEFCKTKKLDPWLCFACQILLDVHHTMRYNTLSAFDDLRMSGLRIQKIIDDYWKISKTHPQPPFWPKEGDDEIKDIHFTVDSWIIKDPFAELRRRSMPGNSALEKHVLFSQHSILCGLTLFHLNIRMQSVGQQLVTQWYDVQQLAFLYNLVKIQTHKNLSWPDMEAFIKIHGESHIFIGSRPKNAAESLNRLELATGISSVARFARDSRNREGFHRPDGKNSRVLTPTTAISTMFRAQFVAGFEEGDGIGNIDKILSKLSQEPCHRFSSKELQPSDTQKTLHPRNIGTLQLLALMKSRLAEEEPLILFNYFGMHKRAIELLRLIKAKEHHKFVQYFTADYMPDESFISNIVLLIHHVARGSAASSRALGISPTTSNGTQVVSRIVMSCGDVMKEYLQRNGDVACKELRVFSKSKKAILDEVNNDKGRSEELQYWFNIEEALDPKVLASFMTGILIA
;
A
#
# COMPACT_ATOMS: atom_id res chain seq x y z
N MET A 1 -24.25 5.85 -6.88
CA MET A 1 -22.82 5.97 -6.50
C MET A 1 -22.62 6.36 -5.03
N ARG A 2 -23.19 7.47 -4.52
CA ARG A 2 -23.08 7.90 -3.10
C ARG A 2 -23.29 6.76 -2.09
N VAL A 3 -24.36 5.99 -2.24
CA VAL A 3 -24.69 4.83 -1.38
C VAL A 3 -23.57 3.78 -1.38
N PHE A 4 -22.98 3.48 -2.54
CA PHE A 4 -21.89 2.51 -2.66
C PHE A 4 -20.61 3.01 -1.96
N ILE A 5 -20.29 4.30 -2.11
CA ILE A 5 -19.15 4.91 -1.42
C ILE A 5 -19.40 4.91 0.09
N SER A 6 -20.57 5.33 0.57
CA SER A 6 -20.91 5.30 2.00
C SER A 6 -20.82 3.89 2.60
N HIS A 7 -21.24 2.86 1.85
CA HIS A 7 -21.06 1.46 2.26
C HIS A 7 -19.58 1.07 2.33
N THR A 8 -18.77 1.47 1.36
CA THR A 8 -17.31 1.22 1.33
C THR A 8 -16.63 1.84 2.56
N TRP A 9 -16.94 3.09 2.90
CA TRP A 9 -16.39 3.73 4.10
C TRP A 9 -16.95 3.14 5.40
N SER A 10 -18.17 2.60 5.39
CA SER A 10 -18.71 1.85 6.53
C SER A 10 -17.98 0.52 6.74
N GLU A 11 -17.58 -0.16 5.66
CA GLU A 11 -16.73 -1.35 5.72
C GLU A 11 -15.34 -1.04 6.26
N TYR A 12 -14.72 0.07 5.83
CA TYR A 12 -13.45 0.53 6.38
C TYR A 12 -13.58 0.86 7.88
N ARG A 13 -14.60 1.64 8.28
CA ARG A 13 -14.89 1.92 9.69
C ARG A 13 -15.09 0.65 10.50
N GLY A 14 -15.74 -0.36 9.90
CA GLY A 14 -15.92 -1.69 10.46
C GLY A 14 -14.70 -2.61 10.36
N LYS A 15 -13.53 -2.11 9.97
CA LYS A 15 -12.25 -2.83 9.81
C LYS A 15 -12.31 -4.03 8.83
N LYS A 16 -13.25 -4.01 7.87
CA LYS A 16 -13.41 -5.09 6.87
C LYS A 16 -12.52 -4.93 5.64
N ILE A 17 -12.21 -3.68 5.29
CA ILE A 17 -11.26 -3.31 4.24
C ILE A 17 -10.28 -2.30 4.81
N ASP A 18 -9.15 -2.12 4.15
CA ASP A 18 -8.14 -1.14 4.53
C ASP A 18 -8.43 0.25 3.95
N LEU A 19 -7.70 1.24 4.46
CA LEU A 19 -7.86 2.65 4.10
C LEU A 19 -7.47 2.93 2.63
N MET A 20 -6.45 2.25 2.10
CA MET A 20 -6.00 2.43 0.71
C MET A 20 -7.10 1.97 -0.25
N ASN A 21 -7.73 0.84 0.05
CA ASN A 21 -8.83 0.30 -0.73
C ASN A 21 -10.04 1.24 -0.76
N ALA A 22 -10.51 1.70 0.41
CA ALA A 22 -11.64 2.63 0.48
C ALA A 22 -11.37 3.94 -0.30
N ALA A 23 -10.15 4.47 -0.19
CA ALA A 23 -9.76 5.70 -0.87
C ALA A 23 -9.62 5.54 -2.39
N LEU A 24 -8.92 4.50 -2.87
CA LEU A 24 -8.80 4.21 -4.30
C LEU A 24 -10.15 3.99 -4.97
N VAL A 25 -11.03 3.20 -4.35
CA VAL A 25 -12.38 2.95 -4.88
C VAL A 25 -13.19 4.25 -4.95
N THR A 26 -13.04 5.12 -3.96
CA THR A 26 -13.74 6.42 -3.94
C THR A 26 -13.21 7.35 -5.01
N ASP A 27 -11.89 7.48 -5.16
CA ASP A 27 -11.29 8.34 -6.19
C ASP A 27 -11.62 7.86 -7.60
N SER A 28 -11.55 6.54 -7.86
CA SER A 28 -12.00 5.95 -9.12
C SER A 28 -13.47 6.22 -9.40
N ALA A 29 -14.34 6.12 -8.39
CA ALA A 29 -15.75 6.45 -8.55
C ALA A 29 -15.97 7.93 -8.90
N LEU A 30 -15.20 8.83 -8.28
CA LEU A 30 -15.25 10.27 -8.57
C LEU A 30 -14.77 10.61 -9.98
N GLN A 31 -13.73 9.92 -10.47
CA GLN A 31 -13.25 10.05 -11.85
C GLN A 31 -14.35 9.63 -12.83
N LEU A 32 -14.95 8.45 -12.65
CA LEU A 32 -16.05 7.97 -13.51
C LEU A 32 -17.29 8.89 -13.45
N ALA A 33 -17.58 9.48 -12.29
CA ALA A 33 -18.66 10.44 -12.16
C ALA A 33 -18.38 11.75 -12.91
N ARG A 34 -17.11 12.13 -13.10
CA ARG A 34 -16.74 13.34 -13.84
C ARG A 34 -17.18 13.23 -15.29
N ASP A 35 -16.91 12.09 -15.92
CA ASP A 35 -17.26 11.87 -17.33
C ASP A 35 -18.78 11.90 -17.52
N LEU A 36 -19.53 11.25 -16.62
CA LEU A 36 -21.00 11.26 -16.64
C LEU A 36 -21.59 12.66 -16.43
N VAL A 37 -21.01 13.45 -15.53
CA VAL A 37 -21.47 14.83 -15.30
C VAL A 37 -21.12 15.71 -16.50
N GLN A 38 -19.94 15.53 -17.09
CA GLN A 38 -19.51 16.28 -18.27
C GLN A 38 -20.43 16.01 -19.46
N GLU A 39 -20.79 14.75 -19.72
CA GLU A 39 -21.76 14.37 -20.77
C GLU A 39 -23.10 15.11 -20.60
N VAL A 40 -23.64 15.13 -19.37
CA VAL A 40 -24.88 15.86 -19.06
C VAL A 40 -24.73 17.37 -19.28
N VAL A 41 -23.59 17.94 -18.89
CA VAL A 41 -23.31 19.38 -19.06
C VAL A 41 -23.18 19.75 -20.53
N ASP A 42 -22.51 18.91 -21.33
CA ASP A 42 -22.30 19.13 -22.76
C ASP A 42 -23.63 19.02 -23.53
N ASP A 43 -24.42 17.98 -23.25
CA ASP A 43 -25.77 17.82 -23.79
C ASP A 43 -26.66 19.02 -23.45
N TRP A 44 -26.58 19.49 -22.19
CA TRP A 44 -27.33 20.65 -21.74
C TRP A 44 -26.92 21.94 -22.47
N ALA A 45 -25.61 22.18 -22.58
CA ALA A 45 -25.07 23.35 -23.26
C ALA A 45 -25.48 23.38 -24.74
N SER A 46 -25.62 22.21 -25.37
CA SER A 46 -26.10 22.09 -26.75
C SER A 46 -27.60 22.34 -26.92
N ALA A 47 -28.41 22.08 -25.88
CA ALA A 47 -29.86 22.10 -25.95
C ALA A 47 -30.52 23.44 -25.55
N THR A 48 -29.80 24.35 -24.87
CA THR A 48 -30.39 25.57 -24.30
C THR A 48 -29.90 26.88 -24.90
N ILE A 49 -30.82 27.86 -25.00
CA ILE A 49 -30.57 29.22 -25.52
C ILE A 49 -29.99 30.15 -24.42
N SER A 50 -30.17 29.81 -23.15
CA SER A 50 -29.68 30.59 -22.00
C SER A 50 -28.46 29.91 -21.39
N HIS A 51 -27.27 30.38 -21.77
CA HIS A 51 -25.99 29.83 -21.30
C HIS A 51 -25.62 30.25 -19.86
N ASP A 52 -26.39 31.17 -19.25
CA ASP A 52 -26.05 31.77 -17.95
C ASP A 52 -26.71 31.08 -16.74
N GLU A 53 -27.74 30.25 -16.94
CA GLU A 53 -28.40 29.54 -15.82
C GLU A 53 -27.76 28.18 -15.53
N ASN A 54 -27.33 27.98 -14.29
CA ASN A 54 -26.73 26.71 -13.85
C ASN A 54 -27.80 25.61 -13.72
N ILE A 55 -27.52 24.45 -14.32
CA ILE A 55 -28.40 23.27 -14.39
C ILE A 55 -28.97 22.84 -13.03
N GLN A 56 -28.19 22.88 -11.95
CA GLN A 56 -28.63 22.46 -10.62
C GLN A 56 -29.73 23.39 -10.05
N ASP A 57 -29.59 24.69 -10.29
CA ASP A 57 -30.56 25.69 -9.81
C ASP A 57 -31.84 25.65 -10.65
N LEU A 58 -31.71 25.47 -11.96
CA LEU A 58 -32.86 25.31 -12.84
C LEU A 58 -33.68 24.06 -12.50
N VAL A 59 -33.03 22.91 -12.29
CA VAL A 59 -33.74 21.67 -11.93
C VAL A 59 -34.45 21.83 -10.58
N PHE A 60 -33.79 22.47 -9.60
CA PHE A 60 -34.42 22.78 -8.31
C PHE A 60 -35.66 23.68 -8.47
N LYS A 61 -35.54 24.78 -9.21
CA LYS A 61 -36.64 25.71 -9.50
C LYS A 61 -37.78 25.04 -10.26
N ALA A 62 -37.48 24.20 -11.25
CA ALA A 62 -38.47 23.44 -12.01
C ALA A 62 -39.26 22.49 -11.08
N ALA A 63 -38.57 21.78 -10.19
CA ALA A 63 -39.21 20.91 -9.20
C ALA A 63 -40.06 21.69 -8.19
N CYS A 64 -39.63 22.89 -7.78
CA CYS A 64 -40.43 23.81 -6.97
C CYS A 64 -41.77 24.16 -7.67
N VAL A 65 -41.71 24.52 -8.97
CA VAL A 65 -42.91 24.80 -9.78
C VAL A 65 -43.82 23.57 -9.85
N THR A 66 -43.27 22.39 -10.13
CA THR A 66 -44.05 21.14 -10.21
C THR A 66 -44.75 20.82 -8.88
N ARG A 67 -44.08 21.04 -7.74
CA ARG A 67 -44.65 20.81 -6.41
C ARG A 67 -45.49 21.99 -5.89
N ARG A 68 -45.60 23.10 -6.64
CA ARG A 68 -46.26 24.35 -6.23
C ARG A 68 -45.73 24.90 -4.91
N ILE A 69 -44.44 24.72 -4.65
CA ILE A 69 -43.74 25.23 -3.47
C ILE A 69 -42.82 26.35 -3.95
N LEU A 70 -42.88 27.51 -3.30
CA LEU A 70 -42.02 28.63 -3.64
C LEU A 70 -40.55 28.32 -3.28
N PRO A 71 -39.57 28.67 -4.13
CA PRO A 71 -38.14 28.43 -3.89
C PRO A 71 -37.54 29.42 -2.87
N ILE A 72 -38.30 29.79 -1.83
CA ILE A 72 -37.88 30.74 -0.80
C ILE A 72 -37.05 29.97 0.25
N PRO A 73 -35.82 30.40 0.56
CA PRO A 73 -35.00 29.78 1.59
C PRO A 73 -35.65 29.82 2.97
N SER A 74 -35.54 28.71 3.71
CA SER A 74 -35.93 28.64 5.13
C SER A 74 -34.82 29.22 6.03
N ALA A 75 -34.58 30.52 5.89
CA ALA A 75 -33.50 31.24 6.58
C ALA A 75 -33.65 31.24 8.12
N GLU A 76 -34.88 31.13 8.62
CA GLU A 76 -35.22 31.05 10.05
C GLU A 76 -34.59 29.85 10.76
N ILE A 77 -34.32 28.77 10.02
CA ILE A 77 -33.59 27.58 10.50
C ILE A 77 -32.21 27.46 9.85
N GLY A 78 -31.73 28.51 9.18
CA GLY A 78 -30.40 28.57 8.58
C GLY A 78 -30.24 27.78 7.28
N LEU A 79 -31.32 27.36 6.62
CA LEU A 79 -31.24 26.65 5.35
C LEU A 79 -31.18 27.61 4.15
N PRO A 80 -30.33 27.33 3.15
CA PRO A 80 -30.27 28.15 1.94
C PRO A 80 -31.35 27.79 0.90
N TYR A 81 -32.26 26.88 1.24
CA TYR A 81 -33.37 26.41 0.41
C TYR A 81 -34.62 26.20 1.26
N ASN A 82 -35.77 26.02 0.61
CA ASN A 82 -37.03 25.75 1.30
C ASN A 82 -36.98 24.37 1.98
N GLN A 83 -37.26 24.29 3.28
CA GLN A 83 -37.23 23.02 4.03
C GLN A 83 -38.13 21.92 3.45
N HIS A 84 -39.23 22.30 2.80
CA HIS A 84 -40.17 21.36 2.17
C HIS A 84 -39.67 20.80 0.82
N MET A 85 -38.54 21.31 0.34
CA MET A 85 -37.85 20.87 -0.87
C MET A 85 -36.48 20.23 -0.56
N ALA A 86 -36.24 19.83 0.69
CA ALA A 86 -34.93 19.34 1.14
C ALA A 86 -34.44 18.12 0.36
N ASP A 87 -35.33 17.21 -0.01
CA ASP A 87 -35.01 16.02 -0.81
C ASP A 87 -34.49 16.39 -2.21
N VAL A 88 -35.13 17.37 -2.85
CA VAL A 88 -34.71 17.88 -4.16
C VAL A 88 -33.43 18.71 -4.05
N ALA A 89 -33.31 19.54 -3.02
CA ALA A 89 -32.11 20.33 -2.76
C ALA A 89 -30.89 19.43 -2.56
N GLU A 90 -31.03 18.36 -1.78
CA GLU A 90 -29.97 17.36 -1.58
C GLU A 90 -29.63 16.64 -2.90
N TRP A 91 -30.65 16.24 -3.67
CA TRP A 91 -30.46 15.58 -4.96
C TRP A 91 -29.72 16.48 -5.96
N CYS A 92 -30.00 17.79 -5.94
CA CYS A 92 -29.31 18.79 -6.78
C CYS A 92 -27.94 19.21 -6.23
N TYR A 93 -27.50 18.70 -5.07
CA TYR A 93 -26.29 19.17 -4.36
C TYR A 93 -26.28 20.68 -4.09
N LEU A 94 -27.46 21.28 -3.88
CA LEU A 94 -27.61 22.70 -3.61
C LEU A 94 -26.93 23.14 -2.29
N PRO A 95 -26.93 22.36 -1.19
CA PRO A 95 -26.25 22.76 0.05
C PRO A 95 -24.74 22.98 -0.15
N THR A 96 -24.04 22.04 -0.79
CA THR A 96 -22.59 22.15 -1.04
C THR A 96 -22.28 23.28 -2.01
N ARG A 97 -23.10 23.43 -3.04
CA ARG A 97 -23.01 24.55 -3.98
C ARG A 97 -23.02 25.89 -3.27
N VAL A 98 -24.02 26.14 -2.40
CA VAL A 98 -24.15 27.43 -1.71
C VAL A 98 -22.95 27.70 -0.79
N ILE A 99 -22.42 26.67 -0.13
CA ILE A 99 -21.20 26.82 0.68
C ILE A 99 -20.01 27.21 -0.20
N LEU A 100 -19.80 26.53 -1.32
CA LEU A 100 -18.71 26.84 -2.25
C LEU A 100 -18.86 28.23 -2.88
N GLU A 101 -20.05 28.61 -3.36
CA GLU A 101 -20.30 29.96 -3.86
C GLU A 101 -20.05 31.04 -2.81
N SER A 102 -20.43 30.78 -1.54
CA SER A 102 -20.14 31.72 -0.45
C SER A 102 -18.64 31.87 -0.20
N PHE A 103 -17.87 30.78 -0.36
CA PHE A 103 -16.43 30.81 -0.23
C PHE A 103 -15.77 31.53 -1.42
N ALA A 104 -16.24 31.30 -2.65
CA ALA A 104 -15.74 31.99 -3.84
C ALA A 104 -15.80 33.52 -3.71
N ARG A 105 -16.84 34.04 -3.04
CA ARG A 105 -17.00 35.49 -2.79
C ARG A 105 -15.97 36.08 -1.82
N VAL A 106 -15.35 35.26 -0.97
CA VAL A 106 -14.30 35.71 -0.04
C VAL A 106 -12.89 35.48 -0.57
N LEU A 107 -12.74 34.75 -1.67
CA LEU A 107 -11.44 34.56 -2.33
C LEU A 107 -10.99 35.87 -2.99
N GLN A 108 -9.90 36.42 -2.47
CA GLN A 108 -9.25 37.63 -2.97
C GLN A 108 -7.84 37.30 -3.44
N ASP A 109 -7.42 37.98 -4.50
CA ASP A 109 -6.09 37.77 -5.07
C ASP A 109 -5.02 38.14 -4.03
N ASN A 110 -3.98 37.30 -3.90
CA ASN A 110 -2.89 37.44 -2.94
C ASN A 110 -3.29 37.44 -1.45
N HIS A 111 -4.50 36.96 -1.10
CA HIS A 111 -4.94 36.83 0.29
C HIS A 111 -5.33 35.40 0.61
N LEU A 112 -4.88 34.90 1.76
CA LEU A 112 -5.29 33.58 2.26
C LEU A 112 -6.53 33.74 3.15
N PRO A 113 -7.64 33.04 2.84
CA PRO A 113 -8.81 33.06 3.70
C PRO A 113 -8.48 32.37 5.03
N VAL A 114 -8.92 32.97 6.14
CA VAL A 114 -8.68 32.43 7.49
C VAL A 114 -9.99 31.96 8.09
N PHE A 115 -10.07 30.67 8.41
CA PHE A 115 -11.18 30.14 9.18
C PHE A 115 -10.96 30.37 10.67
N LYS A 116 -11.84 31.20 11.28
CA LYS A 116 -11.83 31.41 12.73
C LYS A 116 -12.59 30.28 13.43
N LYS A 117 -11.87 29.44 14.19
CA LYS A 117 -12.47 28.34 14.95
C LYS A 117 -13.61 28.83 15.85
N GLY A 118 -14.72 28.09 15.86
CA GLY A 118 -15.92 28.43 16.63
C GLY A 118 -16.83 29.49 15.99
N TYR A 119 -16.41 30.16 14.90
CA TYR A 119 -17.19 31.23 14.28
C TYR A 119 -18.56 30.77 13.77
N PHE A 120 -18.64 29.58 13.18
CA PHE A 120 -19.90 28.97 12.74
C PHE A 120 -20.43 27.91 13.72
N GLY A 121 -19.87 27.86 14.94
CA GLY A 121 -20.13 26.81 15.93
C GLY A 121 -18.99 25.79 16.05
N ILE A 122 -19.23 24.77 16.87
CA ILE A 122 -18.26 23.70 17.15
C ILE A 122 -18.87 22.39 16.65
N TYR A 123 -18.15 21.70 15.78
CA TYR A 123 -18.52 20.37 15.33
C TYR A 123 -18.26 19.33 16.43
N ASP A 124 -19.25 18.50 16.73
CA ASP A 124 -19.12 17.37 17.66
C ASP A 124 -19.17 16.02 16.90
N PRO A 125 -18.04 15.31 16.77
CA PRO A 125 -18.00 14.01 16.09
C PRO A 125 -18.82 12.93 16.79
N LYS A 126 -19.14 13.07 18.09
CA LYS A 126 -19.92 12.09 18.85
C LYS A 126 -21.43 12.33 18.78
N ALA A 127 -21.87 13.48 18.31
CA ALA A 127 -23.29 13.81 18.23
C ALA A 127 -24.05 12.88 17.26
N ASN A 128 -25.31 12.58 17.58
CA ASN A 128 -26.18 11.75 16.74
C ASN A 128 -26.76 12.55 15.57
N ARG A 129 -26.12 12.48 14.39
CA ARG A 129 -26.57 13.19 13.18
C ARG A 129 -27.99 12.84 12.76
N ALA A 130 -28.41 11.58 12.94
CA ALA A 130 -29.72 11.14 12.46
C ALA A 130 -30.86 11.90 13.13
N GLY A 131 -30.68 12.27 14.41
CA GLY A 131 -31.64 13.05 15.20
C GLY A 131 -31.54 14.56 15.03
N MET A 132 -30.60 15.07 14.22
CA MET A 132 -30.45 16.52 14.00
C MET A 132 -31.50 17.06 13.03
N SER A 133 -31.92 18.31 13.27
CA SER A 133 -32.75 19.06 12.32
C SER A 133 -31.99 19.33 11.02
N LEU A 134 -32.71 19.68 9.95
CA LEU A 134 -32.11 20.01 8.65
C LEU A 134 -31.10 21.18 8.78
N GLY A 135 -31.47 22.22 9.51
CA GLY A 135 -30.60 23.37 9.78
C GLY A 135 -29.32 22.99 10.53
N GLN A 136 -29.42 22.13 11.53
CA GLN A 136 -28.26 21.62 12.27
C GLN A 136 -27.33 20.80 11.38
N LYS A 137 -27.89 19.90 10.54
CA LYS A 137 -27.11 19.09 9.59
C LYS A 137 -26.33 19.97 8.61
N PHE A 138 -27.00 20.97 8.05
CA PHE A 138 -26.39 21.93 7.13
C PHE A 138 -25.29 22.76 7.82
N ASN A 139 -25.51 23.17 9.08
CA ASN A 139 -24.48 23.91 9.81
C ASN A 139 -23.23 23.06 10.10
N GLU A 140 -23.38 21.76 10.42
CA GLU A 140 -22.23 20.85 10.51
C GLU A 140 -21.47 20.80 9.17
N ASP A 141 -22.17 20.65 8.05
CA ASP A 141 -21.57 20.59 6.71
C ASP A 141 -20.79 21.87 6.37
N LYS A 142 -21.38 23.01 6.73
CA LYS A 142 -20.77 24.34 6.60
C LYS A 142 -19.49 24.45 7.42
N ILE A 143 -19.48 24.02 8.69
CA ILE A 143 -18.29 24.05 9.54
C ILE A 143 -17.17 23.22 8.90
N LEU A 144 -17.47 21.96 8.56
CA LEU A 144 -16.49 21.01 8.05
C LEU A 144 -15.85 21.49 6.74
N LEU A 145 -16.67 21.92 5.77
CA LEU A 145 -16.17 22.32 4.47
C LEU A 145 -15.40 23.65 4.55
N LEU A 146 -15.96 24.68 5.23
CA LEU A 146 -15.30 25.98 5.33
C LEU A 146 -14.01 25.96 6.18
N GLN A 147 -13.87 25.00 7.11
CA GLN A 147 -12.64 24.82 7.86
C GLN A 147 -11.52 24.22 7.00
N LEU A 148 -11.87 23.35 6.05
CA LEU A 148 -10.91 22.65 5.19
C LEU A 148 -10.51 23.47 3.95
N LEU A 149 -11.42 24.26 3.37
CA LEU A 149 -11.19 25.00 2.12
C LEU A 149 -9.93 25.89 2.09
N PRO A 150 -9.54 26.60 3.18
CA PRO A 150 -8.28 27.35 3.22
C PRO A 150 -7.03 26.52 2.96
N GLU A 151 -7.05 25.22 3.29
CA GLU A 151 -5.90 24.35 3.08
C GLU A 151 -5.60 24.19 1.57
N PHE A 152 -6.63 24.10 0.72
CA PHE A 152 -6.43 24.02 -0.74
C PHE A 152 -5.95 25.34 -1.35
N CYS A 153 -6.32 26.49 -0.78
CA CYS A 153 -5.79 27.78 -1.19
C CYS A 153 -4.27 27.86 -0.98
N MET A 154 -3.78 27.31 0.13
CA MET A 154 -2.35 27.30 0.45
C MET A 154 -1.53 26.46 -0.53
N ILE A 155 -2.10 25.36 -1.06
CA ILE A 155 -1.41 24.51 -2.04
C ILE A 155 -1.00 25.33 -3.27
N ASP A 156 -1.94 26.09 -3.84
CA ASP A 156 -1.65 26.94 -4.99
C ASP A 156 -0.77 28.13 -4.62
N THR A 157 -1.15 28.88 -3.59
CA THR A 157 -0.50 30.14 -3.19
C THR A 157 0.99 29.96 -2.92
N PHE A 158 1.39 28.83 -2.33
CA PHE A 158 2.79 28.54 -1.99
C PHE A 158 3.45 27.54 -2.94
N GLY A 159 2.78 27.12 -4.01
CA GLY A 159 3.32 26.12 -4.95
C GLY A 159 3.66 24.78 -4.29
N ILE A 160 2.85 24.35 -3.32
CA ILE A 160 3.11 23.14 -2.55
C ILE A 160 2.90 21.92 -3.44
N ARG A 161 3.98 21.13 -3.60
CA ARG A 161 3.91 19.85 -4.32
C ARG A 161 3.46 18.75 -3.36
N MET A 162 2.19 18.37 -3.45
CA MET A 162 1.62 17.28 -2.66
C MET A 162 2.28 15.94 -3.01
N PRO A 163 2.47 15.02 -2.04
CA PRO A 163 3.04 13.70 -2.30
C PRO A 163 2.12 12.82 -3.16
N SER A 164 0.82 13.02 -3.02
CA SER A 164 -0.23 12.46 -3.88
C SER A 164 -1.37 13.46 -3.98
N SER A 165 -2.10 13.47 -5.09
CA SER A 165 -3.26 14.34 -5.29
C SER A 165 -4.46 13.53 -5.75
N ASP A 166 -5.56 13.65 -5.02
CA ASP A 166 -6.84 13.03 -5.37
C ASP A 166 -7.71 13.97 -6.21
N SER A 167 -8.79 13.44 -6.77
CA SER A 167 -9.67 14.18 -7.67
C SER A 167 -10.35 15.38 -7.00
N ILE A 168 -10.69 15.28 -5.71
CA ILE A 168 -11.29 16.37 -4.93
C ILE A 168 -10.25 17.45 -4.67
N THR A 169 -9.04 17.08 -4.21
CA THR A 169 -7.94 18.03 -4.00
C THR A 169 -7.63 18.81 -5.28
N ARG A 170 -7.50 18.13 -6.43
CA ARG A 170 -7.30 18.81 -7.73
C ARG A 170 -8.44 19.78 -8.06
N GLY A 171 -9.69 19.33 -7.91
CA GLY A 171 -10.87 20.15 -8.21
C GLY A 171 -10.98 21.37 -7.30
N LEU A 172 -10.69 21.22 -6.00
CA LEU A 172 -10.75 22.33 -5.03
C LEU A 172 -9.59 23.31 -5.20
N VAL A 173 -8.39 22.84 -5.52
CA VAL A 173 -7.26 23.72 -5.89
C VAL A 173 -7.62 24.54 -7.12
N GLU A 174 -8.14 23.93 -8.18
CA GLU A 174 -8.55 24.64 -9.40
C GLU A 174 -9.70 25.63 -9.15
N PHE A 175 -10.67 25.24 -8.32
CA PHE A 175 -11.75 26.12 -7.89
C PHE A 175 -11.23 27.33 -7.12
N CYS A 176 -10.24 27.16 -6.24
CA CYS A 176 -9.66 28.29 -5.51
C CYS A 176 -8.99 29.31 -6.45
N LYS A 177 -8.45 28.86 -7.59
CA LYS A 177 -7.84 29.73 -8.61
C LYS A 177 -8.88 30.43 -9.48
N THR A 178 -9.79 29.64 -10.05
CA THR A 178 -10.69 30.10 -11.10
C THR A 178 -11.99 30.70 -10.57
N LYS A 179 -12.36 30.35 -9.32
CA LYS A 179 -13.66 30.63 -8.72
C LYS A 179 -14.83 30.04 -9.52
N LYS A 180 -14.54 29.13 -10.47
CA LYS A 180 -15.53 28.47 -11.31
C LYS A 180 -16.03 27.21 -10.64
N LEU A 181 -17.34 27.13 -10.48
CA LEU A 181 -18.02 26.00 -9.85
C LEU A 181 -18.76 25.19 -10.90
N ASP A 182 -18.46 23.91 -10.99
CA ASP A 182 -19.19 22.96 -11.83
C ASP A 182 -20.03 21.98 -10.99
N PRO A 183 -21.02 21.29 -11.59
CA PRO A 183 -21.85 20.32 -10.87
C PRO A 183 -21.06 19.12 -10.32
N TRP A 184 -19.95 18.73 -10.95
CA TRP A 184 -19.13 17.61 -10.50
C TRP A 184 -18.43 17.95 -9.17
N LEU A 185 -17.93 19.17 -9.00
CA LEU A 185 -17.29 19.61 -7.77
C LEU A 185 -18.29 19.69 -6.62
N CYS A 186 -19.53 20.14 -6.87
CA CYS A 186 -20.62 20.09 -5.89
C CYS A 186 -20.88 18.65 -5.40
N PHE A 187 -20.87 17.69 -6.33
CA PHE A 187 -21.00 16.26 -6.04
C PHE A 187 -19.77 15.73 -5.27
N ALA A 188 -18.56 16.09 -5.67
CA ALA A 188 -17.32 15.66 -5.03
C ALA A 188 -17.23 16.16 -3.57
N CYS A 189 -17.58 17.42 -3.31
CA CYS A 189 -17.66 17.95 -1.94
C CYS A 189 -18.76 17.27 -1.12
N GLN A 190 -19.88 16.88 -1.74
CA GLN A 190 -20.90 16.09 -1.07
C GLN A 190 -20.36 14.71 -0.68
N ILE A 191 -19.58 14.06 -1.55
CA ILE A 191 -18.90 12.80 -1.22
C ILE A 191 -17.92 12.97 -0.06
N LEU A 192 -17.12 14.05 -0.05
CA LEU A 192 -16.22 14.34 1.05
C LEU A 192 -16.96 14.45 2.39
N LEU A 193 -18.09 15.15 2.41
CA LEU A 193 -18.96 15.26 3.59
C LEU A 193 -19.58 13.90 3.95
N ASP A 194 -20.08 13.14 2.98
CA ASP A 194 -20.65 11.81 3.21
C ASP A 194 -19.62 10.87 3.86
N VAL A 195 -18.37 10.90 3.40
CA VAL A 195 -17.25 10.16 4.01
C VAL A 195 -17.01 10.62 5.44
N HIS A 196 -16.97 11.93 5.67
CA HIS A 196 -16.82 12.48 7.01
C HIS A 196 -17.96 12.05 7.95
N HIS A 197 -19.20 12.01 7.45
CA HIS A 197 -20.38 11.58 8.22
C HIS A 197 -20.47 10.08 8.46
N THR A 198 -19.94 9.28 7.53
CA THR A 198 -19.79 7.84 7.76
C THR A 198 -18.72 7.57 8.81
N MET A 199 -17.62 8.32 8.80
CA MET A 199 -16.51 8.13 9.73
C MET A 199 -16.78 8.69 11.12
N ARG A 200 -17.34 9.92 11.24
CA ARG A 200 -17.57 10.70 12.48
C ARG A 200 -16.55 10.35 13.57
N TYR A 201 -17.00 10.04 14.79
CA TYR A 201 -16.15 9.49 15.83
C TYR A 201 -15.80 8.01 15.55
N ASN A 202 -14.50 7.74 15.48
CA ASN A 202 -13.92 6.40 15.47
C ASN A 202 -12.72 6.38 16.43
N THR A 203 -12.42 5.23 17.05
CA THR A 203 -11.27 5.08 17.95
C THR A 203 -9.94 5.31 17.23
N LEU A 204 -9.88 4.97 15.94
CA LEU A 204 -8.75 5.25 15.05
C LEU A 204 -9.27 6.02 13.84
N SER A 205 -8.74 7.22 13.61
CA SER A 205 -9.06 8.01 12.43
C SER A 205 -8.28 7.54 11.20
N ALA A 206 -8.68 7.98 10.00
CA ALA A 206 -7.92 7.72 8.78
C ALA A 206 -6.51 8.33 8.83
N PHE A 207 -6.35 9.47 9.50
CA PHE A 207 -5.03 10.06 9.70
C PHE A 207 -4.17 9.26 10.69
N ASP A 208 -4.78 8.68 11.73
CA ASP A 208 -4.06 7.80 12.64
C ASP A 208 -3.52 6.55 11.93
N ASP A 209 -4.30 5.93 11.03
CA ASP A 209 -3.85 4.80 10.21
C ASP A 209 -2.70 5.19 9.27
N LEU A 210 -2.78 6.37 8.64
CA LEU A 210 -1.68 6.93 7.83
C LEU A 210 -0.42 7.16 8.69
N ARG A 211 -0.58 7.76 9.87
CA ARG A 211 0.52 8.06 10.79
C ARG A 211 1.21 6.81 11.31
N MET A 212 0.44 5.80 11.72
CA MET A 212 0.96 4.50 12.14
C MET A 212 1.74 3.80 11.03
N SER A 213 1.22 3.85 9.80
CA SER A 213 1.91 3.27 8.65
C SER A 213 3.17 4.06 8.26
N GLY A 214 3.14 5.39 8.36
CA GLY A 214 4.31 6.24 8.17
C GLY A 214 5.43 5.90 9.15
N LEU A 215 5.11 5.78 10.45
CA LEU A 215 6.07 5.37 11.49
C LEU A 215 6.64 3.96 11.23
N ARG A 216 5.81 3.03 10.76
CA ARG A 216 6.28 1.70 10.33
C ARG A 216 7.30 1.81 9.19
N ILE A 217 7.00 2.59 8.16
CA ILE A 217 7.89 2.80 7.01
C ILE A 217 9.21 3.42 7.47
N GLN A 218 9.16 4.44 8.33
CA GLN A 218 10.34 5.09 8.89
C GLN A 218 11.23 4.08 9.63
N LYS A 219 10.64 3.27 10.54
CA LYS A 219 11.38 2.22 11.25
C LYS A 219 12.04 1.22 10.29
N ILE A 220 11.34 0.80 9.24
CA ILE A 220 11.88 -0.14 8.24
C ILE A 220 13.09 0.47 7.53
N ILE A 221 13.00 1.73 7.09
CA ILE A 221 14.10 2.42 6.41
C ILE A 221 15.27 2.67 7.35
N ASP A 222 15.01 3.09 8.60
CA ASP A 222 16.05 3.29 9.61
C ASP A 222 16.83 2.01 9.90
N ASP A 223 16.12 0.89 10.01
CA ASP A 223 16.75 -0.42 10.20
C ASP A 223 17.55 -0.87 8.97
N TYR A 224 17.08 -0.56 7.76
CA TYR A 224 17.84 -0.74 6.53
C TYR A 224 19.14 0.09 6.52
N TRP A 225 19.06 1.37 6.90
CA TRP A 225 20.24 2.22 6.96
C TRP A 225 21.28 1.72 7.97
N LYS A 226 20.85 1.17 9.12
CA LYS A 226 21.77 0.53 10.07
C LYS A 226 22.55 -0.62 9.43
N ILE A 227 21.88 -1.50 8.67
CA ILE A 227 22.56 -2.63 8.04
C ILE A 227 23.44 -2.19 6.86
N SER A 228 22.99 -1.24 6.05
CA SER A 228 23.74 -0.72 4.89
C SER A 228 25.10 -0.12 5.25
N LYS A 229 25.26 0.41 6.47
CA LYS A 229 26.56 0.88 6.98
C LYS A 229 27.60 -0.23 7.12
N THR A 230 27.14 -1.46 7.34
CA THR A 230 27.99 -2.63 7.56
C THR A 230 27.99 -3.58 6.38
N HIS A 231 27.08 -3.42 5.42
CA HIS A 231 26.91 -4.32 4.30
C HIS A 231 27.06 -3.52 3.00
N PRO A 232 28.21 -3.66 2.29
CA PRO A 232 28.52 -2.82 1.15
C PRO A 232 27.49 -3.04 0.04
N GLN A 233 27.14 -1.94 -0.62
CA GLN A 233 26.27 -1.99 -1.79
C GLN A 233 27.01 -2.65 -2.96
N PRO A 234 26.35 -3.55 -3.70
CA PRO A 234 26.94 -4.12 -4.90
C PRO A 234 27.14 -3.01 -5.95
N PRO A 235 28.16 -3.09 -6.80
CA PRO A 235 28.46 -2.05 -7.80
C PRO A 235 27.33 -1.75 -8.80
N PHE A 236 26.35 -2.65 -8.92
CA PHE A 236 25.22 -2.56 -9.82
C PHE A 236 23.94 -2.04 -9.16
N TRP A 237 23.97 -1.71 -7.85
CA TRP A 237 22.85 -1.03 -7.19
C TRP A 237 22.70 0.39 -7.77
N PRO A 238 21.55 0.72 -8.40
CA PRO A 238 21.32 2.04 -8.97
C PRO A 238 21.22 3.11 -7.88
N LYS A 239 21.79 4.30 -8.13
CA LYS A 239 21.69 5.45 -7.20
C LYS A 239 20.24 5.87 -6.98
N GLU A 240 19.43 5.71 -8.03
CA GLU A 240 18.00 5.98 -8.04
C GLU A 240 17.26 5.17 -6.96
N GLY A 241 17.75 3.96 -6.61
CA GLY A 241 17.20 3.17 -5.52
C GLY A 241 17.42 3.79 -4.15
N ASP A 242 18.62 4.33 -3.88
CA ASP A 242 18.91 5.04 -2.63
C ASP A 242 18.15 6.37 -2.53
N ASP A 243 18.06 7.09 -3.65
CA ASP A 243 17.35 8.36 -3.69
C ASP A 243 15.85 8.17 -3.48
N GLU A 244 15.26 7.10 -4.04
CA GLU A 244 13.88 6.69 -3.76
C GLU A 244 13.67 6.36 -2.27
N ILE A 245 14.57 5.61 -1.64
CA ILE A 245 14.48 5.29 -0.19
C ILE A 245 14.53 6.57 0.65
N LYS A 246 15.44 7.49 0.32
CA LYS A 246 15.53 8.80 1.01
C LYS A 246 14.28 9.64 0.80
N ASP A 247 13.73 9.66 -0.42
CA ASP A 247 12.54 10.44 -0.74
C ASP A 247 11.29 9.90 -0.02
N ILE A 248 11.13 8.58 0.07
CA ILE A 248 10.04 7.96 0.86
C ILE A 248 10.17 8.39 2.34
N HIS A 249 11.37 8.26 2.92
CA HIS A 249 11.61 8.66 4.31
C HIS A 249 11.34 10.15 4.52
N PHE A 250 11.83 11.01 3.61
CA PHE A 250 11.59 12.45 3.64
C PHE A 250 10.11 12.80 3.54
N THR A 251 9.36 12.08 2.69
CA THR A 251 7.92 12.26 2.53
C THR A 251 7.19 11.96 3.84
N VAL A 252 7.51 10.84 4.49
CA VAL A 252 6.92 10.50 5.80
C VAL A 252 7.24 11.57 6.85
N ASP A 253 8.51 11.94 6.99
CA ASP A 253 8.94 12.94 7.99
C ASP A 253 8.26 14.29 7.75
N SER A 254 8.24 14.76 6.50
CA SER A 254 7.76 16.11 6.16
C SER A 254 6.25 16.26 6.21
N TRP A 255 5.49 15.22 5.83
CA TRP A 255 4.04 15.31 5.62
C TRP A 255 3.18 14.63 6.68
N ILE A 256 3.71 13.56 7.31
CA ILE A 256 2.96 12.74 8.25
C ILE A 256 3.37 13.07 9.69
N ILE A 257 4.67 13.21 9.94
CA ILE A 257 5.20 13.52 11.27
C ILE A 257 5.20 15.03 11.51
N LYS A 258 5.68 15.78 10.53
CA LYS A 258 5.63 17.24 10.50
C LYS A 258 4.39 17.70 9.74
N ASP A 259 4.05 18.97 9.95
CA ASP A 259 2.93 19.63 9.27
C ASP A 259 3.45 20.89 8.54
N PRO A 260 3.67 20.82 7.22
CA PRO A 260 4.14 21.98 6.46
C PRO A 260 3.08 23.09 6.43
N PHE A 261 1.80 22.75 6.55
CA PHE A 261 0.69 23.71 6.52
C PHE A 261 0.60 24.48 7.84
N ALA A 262 0.80 23.84 8.98
CA ALA A 262 0.93 24.56 10.26
C ALA A 262 2.15 25.49 10.29
N GLU A 263 3.28 25.08 9.69
CA GLU A 263 4.46 25.95 9.61
C GLU A 263 4.19 27.20 8.77
N LEU A 264 3.59 27.02 7.58
CA LEU A 264 3.22 28.12 6.69
C LEU A 264 2.20 29.07 7.34
N ARG A 265 1.18 28.53 8.02
CA ARG A 265 0.19 29.36 8.74
C ARG A 265 0.84 30.14 9.88
N ARG A 266 1.80 29.54 10.61
CA ARG A 266 2.53 30.25 11.68
C ARG A 266 3.32 31.44 11.14
N ARG A 267 3.95 31.30 9.97
CA ARG A 267 4.72 32.37 9.31
C ARG A 267 3.83 33.45 8.71
N SER A 268 2.70 33.05 8.13
CA SER A 268 1.81 33.96 7.39
C SER A 268 0.83 34.70 8.31
N MET A 269 0.52 34.14 9.49
CA MET A 269 -0.44 34.70 10.46
C MET A 269 0.13 34.73 11.90
N PRO A 270 1.16 35.56 12.17
CA PRO A 270 1.77 35.64 13.50
C PRO A 270 0.78 36.19 14.55
N GLY A 271 0.57 35.44 15.64
CA GLY A 271 -0.28 35.83 16.78
C GLY A 271 -1.45 34.89 17.09
N ASN A 272 -1.72 33.89 16.26
CA ASN A 272 -2.77 32.90 16.51
C ASN A 272 -2.22 31.73 17.35
N SER A 273 -2.52 31.69 18.65
CA SER A 273 -1.84 30.84 19.64
C SER A 273 -2.25 29.35 19.65
N ALA A 274 -3.26 28.96 18.87
CA ALA A 274 -3.72 27.57 18.77
C ALA A 274 -3.86 27.13 17.31
N LEU A 275 -2.74 26.90 16.62
CA LEU A 275 -2.76 26.27 15.30
C LEU A 275 -3.05 24.77 15.44
N GLU A 276 -4.21 24.35 14.95
CA GLU A 276 -4.52 22.92 14.77
C GLU A 276 -3.51 22.31 13.80
N LYS A 277 -2.86 21.22 14.20
CA LYS A 277 -1.91 20.51 13.35
C LYS A 277 -2.63 19.51 12.46
N HIS A 278 -2.12 19.32 11.25
CA HIS A 278 -2.57 18.38 10.23
C HIS A 278 -4.06 18.54 9.89
N VAL A 279 -4.56 19.78 9.76
CA VAL A 279 -5.98 20.05 9.43
C VAL A 279 -6.38 19.32 8.15
N LEU A 280 -5.58 19.44 7.08
CA LEU A 280 -5.82 18.75 5.82
C LEU A 280 -6.01 17.24 6.00
N PHE A 281 -5.03 16.52 6.56
CA PHE A 281 -5.13 15.07 6.71
C PHE A 281 -6.14 14.62 7.77
N SER A 282 -6.31 15.38 8.85
CA SER A 282 -7.28 15.03 9.90
C SER A 282 -8.75 15.09 9.43
N GLN A 283 -9.04 15.85 8.36
CA GLN A 283 -10.39 16.02 7.83
C GLN A 283 -10.60 15.43 6.43
N HIS A 284 -9.53 14.97 5.76
CA HIS A 284 -9.58 14.45 4.40
C HIS A 284 -9.19 12.96 4.31
N SER A 285 -10.08 12.08 4.78
CA SER A 285 -9.82 10.63 4.83
C SER A 285 -9.43 10.00 3.49
N ILE A 286 -10.00 10.47 2.38
CA ILE A 286 -9.67 9.98 1.02
C ILE A 286 -8.20 10.26 0.69
N LEU A 287 -7.74 11.49 0.91
CA LEU A 287 -6.34 11.89 0.68
C LEU A 287 -5.38 11.11 1.59
N CYS A 288 -5.77 10.83 2.84
CA CYS A 288 -4.99 9.96 3.72
C CYS A 288 -4.77 8.57 3.14
N GLY A 289 -5.82 7.93 2.61
CA GLY A 289 -5.70 6.60 2.02
C GLY A 289 -4.93 6.54 0.72
N LEU A 290 -5.04 7.58 -0.11
CA LEU A 290 -4.23 7.68 -1.34
C LEU A 290 -2.76 7.96 -1.04
N THR A 291 -2.46 8.79 -0.03
CA THR A 291 -1.09 9.02 0.44
C THR A 291 -0.50 7.72 1.01
N LEU A 292 -1.30 6.95 1.76
CA LEU A 292 -0.90 5.66 2.29
C LEU A 292 -0.60 4.65 1.17
N PHE A 293 -1.46 4.59 0.15
CA PHE A 293 -1.27 3.76 -1.04
C PHE A 293 0.03 4.13 -1.77
N HIS A 294 0.23 5.43 -2.02
CA HIS A 294 1.42 5.97 -2.66
C HIS A 294 2.71 5.55 -1.95
N LEU A 295 2.76 5.66 -0.62
CA LEU A 295 3.95 5.26 0.14
C LEU A 295 4.19 3.75 0.12
N ASN A 296 3.14 2.94 0.30
CA ASN A 296 3.28 1.49 0.36
C ASN A 296 3.64 0.88 -1.01
N ILE A 297 3.10 1.40 -2.13
CA ILE A 297 3.47 0.90 -3.46
C ILE A 297 4.93 1.24 -3.83
N ARG A 298 5.41 2.41 -3.39
CA ARG A 298 6.82 2.81 -3.55
C ARG A 298 7.74 1.90 -2.73
N MET A 299 7.40 1.69 -1.44
CA MET A 299 8.12 0.75 -0.57
C MET A 299 8.17 -0.67 -1.13
N GLN A 300 7.04 -1.19 -1.65
CA GLN A 300 6.99 -2.50 -2.30
C GLN A 300 7.94 -2.55 -3.50
N SER A 301 7.90 -1.54 -4.37
CA SER A 301 8.73 -1.50 -5.57
C SER A 301 10.22 -1.49 -5.24
N VAL A 302 10.67 -0.54 -4.41
CA VAL A 302 12.10 -0.40 -4.12
C VAL A 302 12.60 -1.59 -3.28
N GLY A 303 11.74 -2.14 -2.41
CA GLY A 303 12.03 -3.38 -1.68
C GLY A 303 12.21 -4.60 -2.58
N GLN A 304 11.36 -4.77 -3.61
CA GLN A 304 11.52 -5.84 -4.61
C GLN A 304 12.79 -5.67 -5.44
N GLN A 305 13.14 -4.43 -5.81
CA GLN A 305 14.40 -4.13 -6.49
C GLN A 305 15.59 -4.50 -5.59
N LEU A 306 15.56 -4.11 -4.31
CA LEU A 306 16.60 -4.41 -3.33
C LEU A 306 16.89 -5.91 -3.25
N VAL A 307 15.87 -6.74 -2.97
CA VAL A 307 16.07 -8.19 -2.88
C VAL A 307 16.41 -8.82 -4.24
N THR A 308 16.00 -8.22 -5.35
CA THR A 308 16.41 -8.68 -6.69
C THR A 308 17.90 -8.45 -6.93
N GLN A 309 18.43 -7.30 -6.52
CA GLN A 309 19.83 -6.96 -6.75
C GLN A 309 20.77 -7.77 -5.86
N TRP A 310 20.47 -7.91 -4.58
CA TRP A 310 21.29 -8.73 -3.67
C TRP A 310 21.11 -10.24 -3.87
N TYR A 311 19.92 -10.64 -4.35
CA TYR A 311 19.52 -12.03 -4.57
C TYR A 311 19.58 -12.91 -3.31
N ASP A 312 19.71 -12.31 -2.13
CA ASP A 312 19.93 -12.97 -0.85
C ASP A 312 18.72 -13.79 -0.40
N VAL A 313 17.52 -13.22 -0.50
CA VAL A 313 16.27 -13.89 -0.14
C VAL A 313 16.02 -15.08 -1.09
N GLN A 314 16.21 -14.89 -2.39
CA GLN A 314 16.01 -15.92 -3.41
C GLN A 314 16.99 -17.08 -3.22
N GLN A 315 18.28 -16.82 -3.03
CA GLN A 315 19.25 -17.91 -2.76
C GLN A 315 18.90 -18.63 -1.46
N LEU A 316 18.52 -17.91 -0.39
CA LEU A 316 18.10 -18.56 0.85
C LEU A 316 16.84 -19.40 0.69
N ALA A 317 15.93 -19.10 -0.22
CA ALA A 317 14.79 -19.96 -0.54
C ALA A 317 15.26 -21.35 -1.04
N PHE A 318 16.30 -21.39 -1.89
CA PHE A 318 16.93 -22.64 -2.34
C PHE A 318 17.61 -23.38 -1.19
N LEU A 319 18.36 -22.67 -0.34
CA LEU A 319 19.03 -23.29 0.82
C LEU A 319 18.01 -23.88 1.81
N TYR A 320 16.97 -23.12 2.13
CA TYR A 320 15.88 -23.54 2.99
C TYR A 320 15.21 -24.82 2.47
N ASN A 321 14.89 -24.88 1.17
CA ASN A 321 14.33 -26.07 0.55
C ASN A 321 15.30 -27.26 0.62
N LEU A 322 16.59 -27.06 0.32
CA LEU A 322 17.61 -28.10 0.39
C LEU A 322 17.74 -28.67 1.80
N VAL A 323 17.79 -27.80 2.81
CA VAL A 323 17.88 -28.17 4.22
C VAL A 323 16.66 -28.99 4.66
N LYS A 324 15.44 -28.58 4.27
CA LYS A 324 14.20 -29.34 4.57
C LYS A 324 14.22 -30.74 3.99
N ILE A 325 14.69 -30.89 2.76
CA ILE A 325 14.69 -32.19 2.09
C ILE A 325 15.73 -33.14 2.68
N GLN A 326 16.93 -32.63 3.00
CA GLN A 326 18.03 -33.49 3.40
C GLN A 326 18.12 -33.73 4.90
N THR A 327 17.96 -32.69 5.72
CA THR A 327 18.42 -32.74 7.12
C THR A 327 17.34 -32.39 8.13
N HIS A 328 16.55 -31.34 7.87
CA HIS A 328 15.61 -30.77 8.83
C HIS A 328 14.20 -30.71 8.25
N LYS A 329 13.55 -31.87 8.08
CA LYS A 329 12.21 -31.99 7.48
C LYS A 329 11.14 -31.08 8.12
N ASN A 330 11.27 -30.84 9.41
CA ASN A 330 10.35 -30.02 10.20
C ASN A 330 10.81 -28.56 10.36
N LEU A 331 11.80 -28.10 9.59
CA LEU A 331 12.21 -26.69 9.62
C LEU A 331 11.06 -25.82 9.11
N SER A 332 10.69 -24.83 9.92
CA SER A 332 9.62 -23.88 9.62
C SER A 332 10.20 -22.49 9.44
N TRP A 333 9.90 -21.86 8.30
CA TRP A 333 10.20 -20.46 8.05
C TRP A 333 8.97 -19.78 7.42
N PRO A 334 7.98 -19.37 8.24
CA PRO A 334 6.73 -18.78 7.76
C PRO A 334 6.94 -17.61 6.79
N ASP A 335 7.87 -16.70 7.08
CA ASP A 335 8.15 -15.54 6.21
C ASP A 335 8.66 -15.97 4.80
N MET A 336 9.51 -17.00 4.73
CA MET A 336 10.00 -17.51 3.45
C MET A 336 8.92 -18.25 2.67
N GLU A 337 8.06 -19.01 3.34
CA GLU A 337 6.91 -19.65 2.69
C GLU A 337 5.93 -18.59 2.15
N ALA A 338 5.72 -17.49 2.88
CA ALA A 338 4.95 -16.35 2.39
C ALA A 338 5.61 -15.70 1.15
N PHE A 339 6.92 -15.43 1.19
CA PHE A 339 7.66 -14.91 0.04
C PHE A 339 7.54 -15.81 -1.20
N ILE A 340 7.69 -17.13 -1.03
CA ILE A 340 7.51 -18.12 -2.10
C ILE A 340 6.07 -18.12 -2.63
N LYS A 341 5.07 -18.01 -1.75
CA LYS A 341 3.65 -17.94 -2.14
C LYS A 341 3.33 -16.66 -2.93
N ILE A 342 3.86 -15.51 -2.50
CA ILE A 342 3.67 -14.21 -3.17
C ILE A 342 4.19 -14.26 -4.61
N HIS A 343 5.43 -14.74 -4.81
CA HIS A 343 6.08 -14.74 -6.13
C HIS A 343 5.83 -16.00 -6.95
N GLY A 344 5.29 -17.05 -6.34
CA GLY A 344 5.00 -18.34 -6.97
C GLY A 344 6.22 -19.27 -7.01
N GLU A 345 5.99 -20.55 -6.68
CA GLU A 345 7.05 -21.58 -6.66
C GLU A 345 7.74 -21.72 -8.02
N SER A 346 6.96 -21.68 -9.11
CA SER A 346 7.47 -21.78 -10.49
C SER A 346 8.41 -20.64 -10.87
N HIS A 347 8.20 -19.46 -10.28
CA HIS A 347 9.07 -18.32 -10.48
C HIS A 347 10.35 -18.44 -9.65
N ILE A 348 10.22 -18.71 -8.35
CA ILE A 348 11.38 -18.78 -7.45
C ILE A 348 12.31 -19.95 -7.82
N PHE A 349 11.76 -21.14 -8.04
CA PHE A 349 12.55 -22.36 -8.22
C PHE A 349 12.80 -22.78 -9.67
N ILE A 350 12.26 -22.06 -10.66
CA ILE A 350 12.28 -22.49 -12.08
C ILE A 350 11.57 -23.86 -12.22
N GLY A 351 10.27 -23.83 -12.01
CA GLY A 351 9.41 -25.02 -11.95
C GLY A 351 9.03 -25.38 -10.52
N SER A 352 8.83 -26.67 -10.24
CA SER A 352 8.46 -27.11 -8.89
C SER A 352 9.62 -26.96 -7.88
N ARG A 353 9.36 -27.17 -6.59
CA ARG A 353 10.44 -27.25 -5.60
C ARG A 353 11.45 -28.35 -5.97
N PRO A 354 12.77 -28.07 -5.99
CA PRO A 354 13.79 -29.07 -6.26
C PRO A 354 13.72 -30.20 -5.24
N LYS A 355 13.89 -31.46 -5.67
CA LYS A 355 13.74 -32.64 -4.78
C LYS A 355 15.06 -33.19 -4.25
N ASN A 356 16.19 -32.70 -4.74
CA ASN A 356 17.52 -33.15 -4.34
C ASN A 356 18.58 -32.06 -4.62
N ALA A 357 19.81 -32.26 -4.11
CA ALA A 357 20.90 -31.29 -4.25
C ALA A 357 21.29 -30.99 -5.70
N ALA A 358 21.25 -32.00 -6.59
CA ALA A 358 21.64 -31.81 -7.98
C ALA A 358 20.62 -30.94 -8.72
N GLU A 359 19.33 -31.24 -8.55
CA GLU A 359 18.23 -30.43 -9.10
C GLU A 359 18.22 -29.02 -8.51
N SER A 360 18.46 -28.89 -7.20
CA SER A 360 18.49 -27.59 -6.50
C SER A 360 19.60 -26.70 -7.04
N LEU A 361 20.81 -27.25 -7.19
CA LEU A 361 21.94 -26.50 -7.73
C LEU A 361 21.73 -26.11 -9.20
N ASN A 362 21.29 -27.03 -10.07
CA ASN A 362 21.07 -26.72 -11.47
C ASN A 362 20.05 -25.58 -11.65
N ARG A 363 18.97 -25.59 -10.86
CA ARG A 363 17.96 -24.52 -10.89
C ARG A 363 18.46 -23.22 -10.27
N LEU A 364 19.27 -23.30 -9.22
CA LEU A 364 19.89 -22.11 -8.61
C LEU A 364 20.87 -21.42 -9.57
N GLU A 365 21.69 -22.19 -10.29
CA GLU A 365 22.60 -21.67 -11.33
C GLU A 365 21.83 -20.97 -12.45
N LEU A 366 20.72 -21.56 -12.89
CA LEU A 366 19.83 -20.93 -13.87
C LEU A 366 19.16 -19.65 -13.33
N ALA A 367 18.76 -19.64 -12.06
CA ALA A 367 18.07 -18.50 -11.44
C ALA A 367 19.01 -17.30 -11.23
N THR A 368 20.23 -17.59 -10.78
CA THR A 368 21.29 -16.60 -10.54
C THR A 368 21.98 -16.15 -11.84
N GLY A 369 21.92 -16.97 -12.90
CA GLY A 369 22.70 -16.76 -14.12
C GLY A 369 24.21 -16.99 -13.91
N ILE A 370 24.59 -17.80 -12.92
CA ILE A 370 25.98 -18.17 -12.61
C ILE A 370 26.20 -19.63 -13.00
N SER A 371 27.01 -19.88 -14.02
CA SER A 371 27.38 -21.21 -14.47
C SER A 371 28.59 -21.73 -13.71
N SER A 372 28.40 -22.79 -12.93
CA SER A 372 29.50 -23.45 -12.25
C SER A 372 30.40 -24.26 -13.20
N VAL A 373 29.81 -24.82 -14.26
CA VAL A 373 30.51 -25.66 -15.24
C VAL A 373 31.54 -24.85 -16.03
N ALA A 374 31.20 -23.64 -16.44
CA ALA A 374 32.14 -22.74 -17.13
C ALA A 374 33.31 -22.31 -16.23
N ARG A 375 33.08 -22.24 -14.91
CA ARG A 375 33.98 -21.58 -13.95
C ARG A 375 34.89 -22.52 -13.17
N PHE A 376 34.42 -23.73 -12.85
CA PHE A 376 35.21 -24.76 -12.19
C PHE A 376 35.89 -25.74 -13.17
N ALA A 377 35.81 -25.50 -14.48
CA ALA A 377 36.53 -26.28 -15.48
C ALA A 377 38.06 -26.13 -15.34
N ARG A 378 38.80 -27.22 -15.52
CA ARG A 378 40.28 -27.26 -15.40
C ARG A 378 40.98 -26.22 -16.30
N ASP A 379 40.44 -26.01 -17.50
CA ASP A 379 40.98 -25.11 -18.55
C ASP A 379 40.31 -23.74 -18.61
N SER A 380 39.60 -23.32 -17.55
CA SER A 380 39.02 -21.99 -17.47
C SER A 380 40.10 -20.90 -17.53
N ARG A 381 40.05 -20.05 -18.56
CA ARG A 381 40.96 -18.91 -18.75
C ARG A 381 40.61 -17.70 -17.87
N ASN A 382 39.42 -17.68 -17.26
CA ASN A 382 38.95 -16.64 -16.34
C ASN A 382 38.55 -17.26 -14.99
N ARG A 383 39.54 -17.57 -14.15
CA ARG A 383 39.28 -17.96 -12.75
C ARG A 383 38.93 -16.76 -11.86
N GLU A 384 39.22 -15.54 -12.32
CA GLU A 384 38.88 -14.31 -11.62
C GLU A 384 37.37 -14.00 -11.79
N GLY A 385 36.64 -13.91 -10.67
CA GLY A 385 35.28 -13.38 -10.65
C GLY A 385 34.14 -14.41 -10.71
N PHE A 386 34.28 -15.58 -10.06
CA PHE A 386 33.19 -16.57 -9.97
C PHE A 386 31.89 -16.07 -9.30
N HIS A 387 31.92 -14.87 -8.73
CA HIS A 387 30.81 -14.20 -8.07
C HIS A 387 29.90 -13.39 -8.99
N ARG A 388 30.35 -13.08 -10.20
CA ARG A 388 29.59 -12.22 -11.13
C ARG A 388 28.58 -13.08 -11.91
N PRO A 389 27.39 -12.63 -12.27
CA PRO A 389 26.58 -13.36 -13.25
C PRO A 389 27.35 -13.50 -14.57
N ASP A 390 27.19 -14.59 -15.32
CA ASP A 390 27.81 -14.78 -16.66
C ASP A 390 27.20 -13.87 -17.74
N GLY A 391 26.42 -12.87 -17.32
CA GLY A 391 25.83 -11.85 -18.18
C GLY A 391 24.85 -12.45 -19.18
N LYS A 392 23.60 -12.70 -18.76
CA LYS A 392 22.42 -12.41 -19.59
C LYS A 392 21.04 -12.63 -18.94
N ASN A 393 20.86 -13.47 -17.92
CA ASN A 393 19.50 -13.87 -17.51
C ASN A 393 19.31 -14.17 -16.00
N SER A 394 19.75 -13.30 -15.08
CA SER A 394 19.31 -13.47 -13.68
C SER A 394 17.80 -13.22 -13.57
N ARG A 395 17.10 -14.06 -12.82
CA ARG A 395 15.64 -13.97 -12.75
C ARG A 395 15.22 -12.83 -11.82
N VAL A 396 14.56 -11.82 -12.38
CA VAL A 396 14.07 -10.66 -11.63
C VAL A 396 12.70 -10.95 -11.00
N LEU A 397 12.45 -10.41 -9.81
CA LEU A 397 11.10 -10.41 -9.25
C LEU A 397 10.23 -9.43 -10.01
N THR A 398 9.06 -9.87 -10.44
CA THR A 398 8.05 -9.02 -11.07
C THR A 398 6.99 -8.62 -10.04
N PRO A 399 6.35 -7.45 -10.20
CA PRO A 399 5.20 -7.08 -9.38
C PRO A 399 4.11 -8.16 -9.45
N THR A 400 3.58 -8.54 -8.29
CA THR A 400 2.50 -9.55 -8.15
C THR A 400 1.14 -8.90 -7.94
N THR A 401 1.11 -7.56 -7.83
CA THR A 401 -0.07 -6.73 -7.61
C THR A 401 -0.53 -6.14 -8.95
N ALA A 402 -1.42 -6.86 -9.64
CA ALA A 402 -1.84 -6.53 -11.00
C ALA A 402 -2.58 -5.18 -11.07
N ILE A 403 -3.52 -4.93 -10.16
CA ILE A 403 -4.34 -3.71 -10.17
C ILE A 403 -3.56 -2.53 -9.58
N SER A 404 -2.90 -2.75 -8.44
CA SER A 404 -2.16 -1.68 -7.76
C SER A 404 -1.01 -1.16 -8.62
N THR A 405 -0.38 -2.02 -9.44
CA THR A 405 0.65 -1.59 -10.40
C THR A 405 0.08 -0.68 -11.50
N MET A 406 -1.19 -0.84 -11.89
CA MET A 406 -1.81 0.06 -12.88
C MET A 406 -2.09 1.45 -12.30
N PHE A 407 -2.50 1.51 -11.03
CA PHE A 407 -2.64 2.77 -10.29
C PHE A 407 -1.31 3.45 -10.02
N ARG A 408 -0.20 2.71 -9.98
CA ARG A 408 1.14 3.27 -9.77
C ARG A 408 1.47 4.40 -10.74
N ALA A 409 1.12 4.25 -12.02
CA ALA A 409 1.34 5.29 -13.03
C ALA A 409 0.56 6.58 -12.77
N GLN A 410 -0.58 6.50 -12.06
CA GLN A 410 -1.40 7.67 -11.71
C GLN A 410 -0.89 8.42 -10.47
N PHE A 411 -0.25 7.70 -9.55
CA PHE A 411 0.08 8.23 -8.22
C PHE A 411 1.58 8.37 -7.96
N VAL A 412 2.49 7.84 -8.80
CA VAL A 412 3.95 8.03 -8.65
C VAL A 412 4.46 9.05 -9.66
N ALA A 413 5.14 10.10 -9.18
CA ALA A 413 5.63 11.22 -9.99
C ALA A 413 6.56 10.76 -11.13
N GLY A 414 6.38 11.34 -12.33
CA GLY A 414 7.17 11.04 -13.53
C GLY A 414 6.34 10.58 -14.75
N PHE A 415 5.04 10.33 -14.58
CA PHE A 415 4.09 10.19 -15.68
C PHE A 415 3.39 11.52 -15.93
N GLU A 416 3.34 11.96 -17.19
CA GLU A 416 2.78 13.26 -17.59
C GLU A 416 1.34 13.46 -17.08
N GLU A 417 1.03 14.70 -16.68
CA GLU A 417 -0.26 15.18 -16.12
C GLU A 417 -1.49 15.03 -17.05
N GLY A 418 -1.37 14.29 -18.16
CA GLY A 418 -2.41 14.17 -19.19
C GLY A 418 -3.26 12.89 -19.18
N ASP A 419 -2.88 11.82 -18.47
CA ASP A 419 -3.44 10.47 -18.74
C ASP A 419 -4.25 9.84 -17.58
N GLY A 420 -4.62 10.63 -16.56
CA GLY A 420 -5.36 10.15 -15.38
C GLY A 420 -6.71 9.50 -15.71
N ILE A 421 -7.47 10.11 -16.64
CA ILE A 421 -8.80 9.67 -17.06
C ILE A 421 -8.71 8.43 -17.97
N GLY A 422 -7.73 8.40 -18.89
CA GLY A 422 -7.52 7.26 -19.78
C GLY A 422 -7.08 5.97 -19.07
N ASN A 423 -6.66 6.05 -17.80
CA ASN A 423 -6.11 4.93 -17.07
C ASN A 423 -7.15 4.17 -16.22
N ILE A 424 -8.23 4.80 -15.73
CA ILE A 424 -9.29 4.07 -15.01
C ILE A 424 -10.07 3.13 -15.95
N ASP A 425 -10.40 3.56 -17.17
CA ASP A 425 -11.06 2.70 -18.16
C ASP A 425 -10.15 1.55 -18.61
N LYS A 426 -8.83 1.79 -18.69
CA LYS A 426 -7.83 0.72 -18.93
C LYS A 426 -7.83 -0.30 -17.77
N ILE A 427 -7.90 0.16 -16.52
CA ILE A 427 -7.99 -0.71 -15.34
C ILE A 427 -9.28 -1.52 -15.35
N LEU A 428 -10.43 -0.87 -15.56
CA LEU A 428 -11.73 -1.52 -15.57
C LEU A 428 -11.90 -2.49 -16.74
N SER A 429 -11.40 -2.15 -17.93
CA SER A 429 -11.42 -3.03 -19.09
C SER A 429 -10.56 -4.28 -18.86
N LYS A 430 -9.36 -4.13 -18.28
CA LYS A 430 -8.54 -5.28 -17.90
C LYS A 430 -9.22 -6.16 -16.84
N LEU A 431 -9.82 -5.54 -15.82
CA LEU A 431 -10.59 -6.25 -14.80
C LEU A 431 -11.77 -7.05 -15.38
N SER A 432 -12.39 -6.55 -16.43
CA SER A 432 -13.49 -7.25 -17.11
C SER A 432 -13.02 -8.46 -17.93
N GLN A 433 -11.73 -8.51 -18.28
CA GLN A 433 -11.12 -9.56 -19.11
C GLN A 433 -10.40 -10.65 -18.30
N GLU A 434 -9.95 -10.34 -17.07
CA GLU A 434 -9.22 -11.31 -16.24
C GLU A 434 -10.18 -12.34 -15.60
N PRO A 435 -9.96 -13.66 -15.81
CA PRO A 435 -10.71 -14.68 -15.11
C PRO A 435 -10.43 -14.59 -13.60
N CYS A 436 -11.47 -14.72 -12.78
CA CYS A 436 -11.36 -14.73 -11.33
C CYS A 436 -10.55 -15.95 -10.86
N HIS A 437 -9.24 -15.80 -10.72
CA HIS A 437 -8.36 -16.85 -10.22
C HIS A 437 -8.63 -17.07 -8.73
N ARG A 438 -9.40 -18.12 -8.42
CA ARG A 438 -9.44 -18.66 -7.06
C ARG A 438 -8.13 -19.39 -6.79
N PHE A 439 -7.45 -19.04 -5.71
CA PHE A 439 -6.47 -19.94 -5.10
C PHE A 439 -7.19 -21.24 -4.74
N SER A 440 -6.68 -22.37 -5.24
CA SER A 440 -7.28 -23.68 -5.05
C SER A 440 -7.08 -24.14 -3.60
N SER A 441 -8.10 -23.92 -2.76
CA SER A 441 -8.30 -24.72 -1.55
C SER A 441 -9.34 -25.79 -1.89
N LYS A 442 -8.91 -27.05 -1.88
CA LYS A 442 -9.80 -28.20 -2.02
C LYS A 442 -10.71 -28.27 -0.78
N GLU A 443 -11.99 -27.98 -0.96
CA GLU A 443 -13.09 -28.66 -0.26
C GLU A 443 -14.39 -28.53 -1.09
N LEU A 444 -15.31 -29.47 -0.86
CA LEU A 444 -16.21 -30.16 -1.78
C LEU A 444 -17.15 -29.33 -2.72
N GLN A 445 -17.47 -29.99 -3.84
CA GLN A 445 -18.32 -29.65 -5.00
C GLN A 445 -19.86 -29.57 -4.70
N PRO A 446 -20.76 -29.39 -5.69
CA PRO A 446 -21.05 -28.17 -6.46
C PRO A 446 -22.58 -27.89 -6.57
N SER A 447 -22.99 -26.63 -6.72
CA SER A 447 -24.32 -26.33 -7.27
C SER A 447 -24.29 -24.98 -8.00
N ASP A 448 -24.34 -25.06 -9.32
CA ASP A 448 -24.97 -24.12 -10.25
C ASP A 448 -24.66 -22.63 -10.15
N THR A 449 -23.57 -22.19 -10.79
CA THR A 449 -23.57 -21.69 -12.19
C THR A 449 -22.26 -20.97 -12.45
N GLN A 450 -21.33 -21.65 -13.13
CA GLN A 450 -20.28 -20.95 -13.87
C GLN A 450 -20.96 -20.21 -15.03
N LYS A 451 -21.19 -18.91 -14.85
CA LYS A 451 -21.38 -17.99 -15.98
C LYS A 451 -20.12 -17.15 -16.10
N THR A 452 -19.35 -17.46 -17.13
CA THR A 452 -18.44 -16.52 -17.78
C THR A 452 -19.23 -15.24 -18.02
N LEU A 453 -18.94 -14.16 -17.28
CA LEU A 453 -19.60 -12.88 -17.47
C LEU A 453 -19.20 -12.34 -18.83
N HIS A 454 -20.13 -12.28 -19.76
CA HIS A 454 -19.89 -11.68 -21.07
C HIS A 454 -19.52 -10.19 -20.90
N PRO A 455 -18.48 -9.69 -21.61
CA PRO A 455 -17.88 -8.37 -21.39
C PRO A 455 -18.71 -7.17 -21.90
N ARG A 456 -20.03 -7.31 -22.06
CA ARG A 456 -20.87 -6.25 -22.67
C ARG A 456 -21.87 -5.56 -21.76
N ASN A 457 -22.04 -5.95 -20.49
CA ASN A 457 -23.02 -5.31 -19.59
C ASN A 457 -22.61 -5.38 -18.10
N ILE A 458 -21.36 -5.05 -17.75
CA ILE A 458 -21.00 -4.87 -16.34
C ILE A 458 -21.23 -3.39 -16.01
N GLY A 459 -22.19 -3.11 -15.11
CA GLY A 459 -22.45 -1.73 -14.68
C GLY A 459 -21.29 -1.14 -13.89
N THR A 460 -21.09 0.18 -13.93
CA THR A 460 -20.01 0.91 -13.24
C THR A 460 -19.84 0.50 -11.77
N LEU A 461 -20.95 0.28 -11.05
CA LEU A 461 -20.92 -0.15 -9.65
C LEU A 461 -20.41 -1.59 -9.46
N GLN A 462 -20.68 -2.48 -10.41
CA GLN A 462 -20.18 -3.86 -10.36
C GLN A 462 -18.67 -3.89 -10.62
N LEU A 463 -18.17 -3.06 -11.53
CA LEU A 463 -16.74 -2.87 -11.79
C LEU A 463 -16.02 -2.32 -10.55
N LEU A 464 -16.59 -1.30 -9.89
CA LEU A 464 -16.05 -0.77 -8.64
C LEU A 464 -16.07 -1.83 -7.51
N ALA A 465 -17.10 -2.66 -7.42
CA ALA A 465 -17.16 -3.76 -6.46
C ALA A 465 -16.08 -4.83 -6.72
N LEU A 466 -15.82 -5.15 -7.99
CA LEU A 466 -14.75 -6.07 -8.39
C LEU A 466 -13.37 -5.50 -8.04
N MET A 467 -13.13 -4.22 -8.35
CA MET A 467 -11.91 -3.50 -7.99
C MET A 467 -11.69 -3.53 -6.48
N LYS A 468 -12.72 -3.21 -5.67
CA LYS A 468 -12.66 -3.29 -4.20
C LYS A 468 -12.24 -4.67 -3.70
N SER A 469 -12.82 -5.74 -4.26
CA SER A 469 -12.49 -7.12 -3.87
C SER A 469 -11.03 -7.46 -4.17
N ARG A 470 -10.52 -7.06 -5.34
CA ARG A 470 -9.16 -7.36 -5.76
C ARG A 470 -8.11 -6.55 -5.01
N LEU A 471 -8.38 -5.27 -4.72
CA LEU A 471 -7.51 -4.46 -3.88
C LEU A 471 -7.36 -5.08 -2.48
N ALA A 472 -8.42 -5.67 -1.94
CA ALA A 472 -8.35 -6.40 -0.67
C ALA A 472 -7.50 -7.68 -0.77
N GLU A 473 -7.43 -8.33 -1.93
CA GLU A 473 -6.55 -9.50 -2.14
C GLU A 473 -5.08 -9.07 -2.26
N GLU A 474 -4.82 -7.89 -2.84
CA GLU A 474 -3.48 -7.36 -3.06
C GLU A 474 -2.87 -6.68 -1.81
N GLU A 475 -3.69 -6.20 -0.87
CA GLU A 475 -3.25 -5.50 0.34
C GLU A 475 -2.02 -6.15 1.02
N PRO A 476 -2.05 -7.42 1.43
CA PRO A 476 -0.90 -8.01 2.13
C PRO A 476 0.31 -8.24 1.22
N LEU A 477 0.13 -8.28 -0.11
CA LEU A 477 1.23 -8.34 -1.07
C LEU A 477 1.96 -6.99 -1.15
N ILE A 478 1.21 -5.89 -1.08
CA ILE A 478 1.75 -4.52 -1.05
C ILE A 478 2.52 -4.29 0.26
N LEU A 479 1.97 -4.77 1.38
CA LEU A 479 2.52 -4.53 2.72
C LEU A 479 3.68 -5.48 3.10
N PHE A 480 4.04 -6.46 2.28
CA PHE A 480 5.08 -7.42 2.60
C PHE A 480 6.46 -6.75 2.78
N ASN A 481 7.11 -6.96 3.92
CA ASN A 481 8.33 -6.26 4.30
C ASN A 481 9.59 -6.88 3.66
N TYR A 482 9.85 -6.50 2.40
CA TYR A 482 11.04 -6.93 1.65
C TYR A 482 12.36 -6.46 2.27
N PHE A 483 12.40 -5.25 2.85
CA PHE A 483 13.59 -4.73 3.56
C PHE A 483 13.93 -5.55 4.80
N GLY A 484 12.91 -5.93 5.57
CA GLY A 484 13.06 -6.83 6.71
C GLY A 484 13.55 -8.22 6.29
N MET A 485 13.05 -8.75 5.16
CA MET A 485 13.54 -10.00 4.60
C MET A 485 15.01 -9.92 4.19
N HIS A 486 15.41 -8.86 3.49
CA HIS A 486 16.80 -8.58 3.15
C HIS A 486 17.71 -8.52 4.39
N LYS A 487 17.31 -7.77 5.42
CA LYS A 487 18.05 -7.67 6.68
C LYS A 487 18.27 -9.04 7.33
N ARG A 488 17.19 -9.81 7.50
CA ARG A 488 17.25 -11.14 8.13
C ARG A 488 18.02 -12.16 7.27
N ALA A 489 17.94 -12.04 5.95
CA ALA A 489 18.72 -12.85 5.03
C ALA A 489 20.22 -12.63 5.22
N ILE A 490 20.68 -11.37 5.27
CA ILE A 490 22.09 -11.04 5.52
C ILE A 490 22.53 -11.54 6.90
N GLU A 491 21.75 -11.31 7.95
CA GLU A 491 22.06 -11.79 9.30
C GLU A 491 22.26 -13.32 9.33
N LEU A 492 21.35 -14.08 8.72
CA LEU A 492 21.45 -15.53 8.65
C LEU A 492 22.67 -15.98 7.82
N LEU A 493 22.94 -15.34 6.68
CA LEU A 493 24.11 -15.64 5.85
C LEU A 493 25.42 -15.35 6.60
N ARG A 494 25.49 -14.28 7.40
CA ARG A 494 26.63 -13.98 8.28
C ARG A 494 26.86 -15.06 9.32
N LEU A 495 25.79 -15.57 9.96
CA LEU A 495 25.89 -16.67 10.92
C LEU A 495 26.38 -17.96 10.28
N ILE A 496 25.86 -18.30 9.10
CA ILE A 496 26.30 -19.47 8.33
C ILE A 496 27.77 -19.32 7.94
N LYS A 497 28.16 -18.15 7.42
CA LYS A 497 29.56 -17.83 7.08
C LYS A 497 30.47 -18.01 8.30
N ALA A 498 30.12 -17.43 9.45
CA ALA A 498 30.92 -17.52 10.66
C ALA A 498 31.11 -18.97 11.13
N LYS A 499 30.05 -19.79 11.08
CA LYS A 499 30.08 -21.21 11.45
C LYS A 499 30.93 -22.05 10.49
N GLU A 500 30.79 -21.81 9.19
CA GLU A 500 31.31 -22.68 8.13
C GLU A 500 32.56 -22.14 7.42
N HIS A 501 33.10 -20.99 7.87
CA HIS A 501 34.23 -20.31 7.23
C HIS A 501 35.41 -21.26 6.96
N HIS A 502 35.84 -22.01 7.96
CA HIS A 502 36.94 -22.98 7.82
C HIS A 502 36.69 -24.03 6.73
N LYS A 503 35.44 -24.49 6.56
CA LYS A 503 35.07 -25.44 5.50
C LYS A 503 35.06 -24.76 4.13
N PHE A 504 34.58 -23.53 4.03
CA PHE A 504 34.65 -22.76 2.78
C PHE A 504 36.10 -22.56 2.33
N VAL A 505 36.99 -22.18 3.25
CA VAL A 505 38.42 -22.06 2.97
C VAL A 505 39.02 -23.40 2.52
N GLN A 506 38.65 -24.50 3.19
CA GLN A 506 39.12 -25.83 2.84
C GLN A 506 38.67 -26.28 1.45
N TYR A 507 37.42 -26.00 1.06
CA TYR A 507 36.85 -26.45 -0.22
C TYR A 507 37.17 -25.51 -1.39
N PHE A 508 37.29 -24.20 -1.14
CA PHE A 508 37.28 -23.16 -2.18
C PHE A 508 38.38 -22.10 -2.04
N THR A 509 39.32 -22.26 -1.09
CA THR A 509 40.39 -21.31 -0.73
C THR A 509 39.91 -20.08 0.06
N ALA A 510 40.85 -19.27 0.56
CA ALA A 510 40.56 -18.05 1.33
C ALA A 510 39.80 -17.00 0.51
N ASP A 511 39.95 -17.02 -0.82
CA ASP A 511 39.34 -16.06 -1.75
C ASP A 511 37.94 -16.51 -2.22
N TYR A 512 37.27 -17.40 -1.49
CA TYR A 512 35.92 -17.89 -1.83
C TYR A 512 34.82 -16.81 -1.77
N MET A 513 35.14 -15.61 -1.33
CA MET A 513 34.21 -14.48 -1.27
C MET A 513 35.03 -13.18 -1.37
N PRO A 514 34.82 -12.30 -2.37
CA PRO A 514 35.72 -11.17 -2.62
C PRO A 514 35.51 -10.09 -1.56
N ASP A 515 34.24 -9.85 -1.25
CA ASP A 515 33.79 -8.93 -0.24
C ASP A 515 32.38 -9.32 0.23
N GLU A 516 31.88 -8.62 1.23
CA GLU A 516 30.62 -8.96 1.89
C GLU A 516 29.37 -8.71 1.02
N SER A 517 29.42 -7.90 -0.04
CA SER A 517 28.29 -7.70 -0.96
C SER A 517 27.88 -9.00 -1.67
N PHE A 518 28.81 -9.96 -1.80
CA PHE A 518 28.59 -11.26 -2.41
C PHE A 518 28.27 -12.37 -1.41
N ILE A 519 27.91 -12.04 -0.16
CA ILE A 519 27.66 -13.03 0.88
C ILE A 519 26.56 -14.04 0.51
N SER A 520 25.59 -13.66 -0.33
CA SER A 520 24.55 -14.57 -0.83
C SER A 520 25.14 -15.76 -1.62
N ASN A 521 26.26 -15.58 -2.30
CA ASN A 521 26.90 -16.62 -3.12
C ASN A 521 27.47 -17.80 -2.31
N ILE A 522 27.57 -17.70 -0.97
CA ILE A 522 27.91 -18.87 -0.15
C ILE A 522 26.85 -19.97 -0.29
N VAL A 523 25.61 -19.62 -0.64
CA VAL A 523 24.55 -20.61 -0.90
C VAL A 523 24.86 -21.47 -2.11
N LEU A 524 25.35 -20.89 -3.21
CA LEU A 524 25.84 -21.65 -4.38
C LEU A 524 26.96 -22.63 -3.97
N LEU A 525 27.90 -22.16 -3.16
CA LEU A 525 29.00 -23.01 -2.65
C LEU A 525 28.49 -24.17 -1.79
N ILE A 526 27.52 -23.92 -0.91
CA ILE A 526 26.88 -24.98 -0.10
C ILE A 526 26.21 -26.02 -1.02
N HIS A 527 25.51 -25.58 -2.07
CA HIS A 527 24.87 -26.48 -3.03
C HIS A 527 25.89 -27.29 -3.83
N HIS A 528 27.05 -26.72 -4.17
CA HIS A 528 28.16 -27.46 -4.78
C HIS A 528 28.67 -28.59 -3.89
N VAL A 529 28.96 -28.28 -2.62
CA VAL A 529 29.42 -29.27 -1.66
C VAL A 529 28.34 -30.34 -1.46
N ALA A 530 27.06 -29.97 -1.41
CA ALA A 530 25.94 -30.90 -1.27
C ALA A 530 25.83 -31.86 -2.46
N ARG A 531 25.92 -31.35 -3.70
CA ARG A 531 25.92 -32.17 -4.92
C ARG A 531 27.11 -33.12 -4.96
N GLY A 532 28.31 -32.60 -4.67
CA GLY A 532 29.54 -33.39 -4.63
C GLY A 532 29.47 -34.50 -3.60
N SER A 533 29.03 -34.19 -2.37
CA SER A 533 28.83 -35.17 -1.29
C SER A 533 27.88 -36.30 -1.72
N ALA A 534 26.76 -35.96 -2.37
CA ALA A 534 25.78 -36.94 -2.85
C ALA A 534 26.33 -37.81 -3.99
N ALA A 535 27.15 -37.24 -4.88
CA ALA A 535 27.81 -38.00 -5.95
C ALA A 535 28.85 -38.97 -5.39
N SER A 536 29.71 -38.52 -4.47
CA SER A 536 30.72 -39.35 -3.82
C SER A 536 30.09 -40.48 -3.00
N SER A 537 29.01 -40.22 -2.26
CA SER A 537 28.28 -41.27 -1.52
C SER A 537 27.76 -42.37 -2.45
N ARG A 538 27.20 -42.00 -3.61
CA ARG A 538 26.74 -42.96 -4.63
C ARG A 538 27.88 -43.76 -5.23
N ALA A 539 29.01 -43.10 -5.53
CA ALA A 539 30.20 -43.75 -6.08
C ALA A 539 30.83 -44.76 -5.10
N LEU A 540 30.73 -44.50 -3.79
CA LEU A 540 31.19 -45.40 -2.73
C LEU A 540 30.20 -46.53 -2.40
N GLY A 541 29.08 -46.64 -3.12
CA GLY A 541 28.05 -47.65 -2.85
C GLY A 541 27.33 -47.45 -1.51
N ILE A 542 27.47 -46.28 -0.88
CA ILE A 542 26.80 -45.95 0.38
C ILE A 542 25.35 -45.66 0.05
N SER A 543 24.46 -46.58 0.44
CA SER A 543 23.01 -46.42 0.28
C SER A 543 22.56 -45.12 0.95
N PRO A 544 21.64 -44.34 0.32
CA PRO A 544 21.16 -43.08 0.90
C PRO A 544 20.53 -43.25 2.28
N THR A 545 20.12 -44.47 2.63
CA THR A 545 19.70 -44.91 3.97
C THR A 545 20.68 -45.95 4.47
N THR A 546 21.33 -45.68 5.61
CA THR A 546 22.13 -46.69 6.32
C THR A 546 21.25 -47.84 6.81
N SER A 547 21.86 -48.98 7.18
CA SER A 547 21.16 -50.13 7.78
C SER A 547 20.33 -49.78 9.01
N ASN A 548 20.60 -48.63 9.64
CA ASN A 548 19.91 -48.12 10.83
C ASN A 548 18.87 -47.03 10.50
N GLY A 549 18.53 -46.83 9.22
CA GLY A 549 17.55 -45.83 8.77
C GLY A 549 18.05 -44.38 8.76
N THR A 550 19.33 -44.13 9.03
CA THR A 550 19.92 -42.78 9.03
C THR A 550 20.27 -42.36 7.60
N GLN A 551 19.80 -41.19 7.18
CA GLN A 551 20.05 -40.68 5.83
C GLN A 551 21.47 -40.11 5.73
N VAL A 552 22.25 -40.49 4.71
CA VAL A 552 23.58 -39.92 4.47
C VAL A 552 23.42 -38.53 3.85
N VAL A 553 23.86 -37.51 4.58
CA VAL A 553 23.60 -36.10 4.25
C VAL A 553 24.90 -35.30 4.29
N SER A 554 24.95 -34.21 3.53
CA SER A 554 26.13 -33.35 3.52
C SER A 554 26.30 -32.65 4.87
N ARG A 555 27.50 -32.75 5.47
CA ARG A 555 27.80 -32.17 6.79
C ARG A 555 27.63 -30.64 6.82
N ILE A 556 27.94 -29.96 5.71
CA ILE A 556 27.73 -28.50 5.61
C ILE A 556 26.23 -28.17 5.58
N VAL A 557 25.41 -28.96 4.89
CA VAL A 557 23.94 -28.77 4.85
C VAL A 557 23.31 -29.02 6.22
N MET A 558 23.78 -30.05 6.94
CA MET A 558 23.35 -30.32 8.32
C MET A 558 23.64 -29.13 9.23
N SER A 559 24.88 -28.63 9.23
CA SER A 559 25.26 -27.49 10.08
C SER A 559 24.54 -26.20 9.68
N CYS A 560 24.31 -25.96 8.37
CA CYS A 560 23.45 -24.86 7.92
C CYS A 560 22.04 -25.00 8.50
N GLY A 561 21.48 -26.20 8.48
CA GLY A 561 20.16 -26.46 9.06
C GLY A 561 20.10 -26.24 10.56
N ASP A 562 21.16 -26.55 11.31
CA ASP A 562 21.25 -26.25 12.75
C ASP A 562 21.24 -24.73 13.00
N VAL A 563 22.05 -23.97 12.26
CA VAL A 563 22.11 -22.50 12.35
C VAL A 563 20.77 -21.87 11.96
N MET A 564 20.15 -22.36 10.88
CA MET A 564 18.83 -21.90 10.46
C MET A 564 17.78 -22.19 11.53
N LYS A 565 17.76 -23.40 12.09
CA LYS A 565 16.80 -23.79 13.12
C LYS A 565 16.90 -22.88 14.35
N GLU A 566 18.10 -22.56 14.81
CA GLU A 566 18.31 -21.65 15.94
C GLU A 566 17.87 -20.22 15.63
N TYR A 567 18.28 -19.67 14.48
CA TYR A 567 17.93 -18.29 14.10
C TYR A 567 16.43 -18.10 13.88
N LEU A 568 15.78 -19.07 13.20
CA LEU A 568 14.37 -18.97 12.81
C LEU A 568 13.40 -19.10 13.99
N GLN A 569 13.82 -19.63 15.14
CA GLN A 569 12.99 -19.65 16.36
C GLN A 569 12.55 -18.25 16.79
N ARG A 570 13.38 -17.23 16.54
CA ARG A 570 13.09 -15.82 16.91
C ARG A 570 12.75 -14.95 15.72
N ASN A 571 13.25 -15.30 14.53
CA ASN A 571 13.23 -14.41 13.36
C ASN A 571 12.48 -14.99 12.15
N GLY A 572 11.86 -16.17 12.28
CA GLY A 572 11.23 -16.88 11.16
C GLY A 572 9.84 -16.35 10.75
N ASP A 573 9.15 -15.60 11.61
CA ASP A 573 7.77 -15.17 11.39
C ASP A 573 7.54 -13.65 11.54
N VAL A 574 8.60 -12.85 11.43
CA VAL A 574 8.54 -11.40 11.69
C VAL A 574 7.71 -10.66 10.65
N ALA A 575 7.93 -10.90 9.34
CA ALA A 575 7.12 -10.26 8.30
C ALA A 575 5.66 -10.73 8.36
N CYS A 576 5.42 -12.01 8.65
CA CYS A 576 4.09 -12.54 8.86
C CYS A 576 3.41 -11.92 10.10
N LYS A 577 4.14 -11.68 11.19
CA LYS A 577 3.64 -10.93 12.36
C LYS A 577 3.25 -9.51 11.96
N GLU A 578 4.11 -8.78 11.29
CA GLU A 578 3.82 -7.42 10.81
C GLU A 578 2.56 -7.39 9.92
N LEU A 579 2.43 -8.34 8.99
CA LEU A 579 1.23 -8.47 8.17
C LEU A 579 -0.03 -8.74 9.00
N ARG A 580 0.05 -9.55 10.06
CA ARG A 580 -1.10 -9.79 10.95
C ARG A 580 -1.56 -8.52 11.68
N VAL A 581 -0.66 -7.56 11.91
CA VAL A 581 -0.97 -6.27 12.55
C VAL A 581 -1.57 -5.28 11.56
N PHE A 582 -0.90 -5.09 10.42
CA PHE A 582 -1.19 -3.99 9.50
C PHE A 582 -2.15 -4.36 8.37
N SER A 583 -2.24 -5.64 7.97
CA SER A 583 -3.17 -6.10 6.93
C SER A 583 -4.55 -6.40 7.50
N LYS A 584 -5.61 -5.93 6.82
CA LYS A 584 -7.00 -6.32 7.11
C LYS A 584 -7.38 -7.63 6.42
N SER A 585 -6.84 -7.86 5.23
CA SER A 585 -7.00 -9.10 4.48
C SER A 585 -6.04 -10.18 4.98
N LYS A 586 -6.50 -10.97 5.95
CA LYS A 586 -5.73 -12.08 6.56
C LYS A 586 -5.71 -13.34 5.69
N LYS A 587 -6.68 -13.49 4.77
CA LYS A 587 -6.90 -14.72 3.99
C LYS A 587 -5.91 -14.94 2.86
N ALA A 588 -5.33 -13.89 2.28
CA ALA A 588 -4.53 -14.02 1.06
C ALA A 588 -3.15 -14.66 1.29
N ILE A 589 -2.61 -14.60 2.52
CA ILE A 589 -1.25 -15.09 2.81
C ILE A 589 -1.21 -16.16 3.91
N LEU A 590 -2.14 -16.16 4.87
CA LEU A 590 -2.07 -17.02 6.05
C LEU A 590 -3.04 -18.21 5.94
N ASP A 591 -2.50 -19.41 5.73
CA ASP A 591 -3.28 -20.66 5.76
C ASP A 591 -3.54 -21.17 7.19
N GLU A 592 -2.97 -20.51 8.22
CA GLU A 592 -3.18 -20.85 9.63
C GLU A 592 -3.79 -19.69 10.41
N VAL A 593 -5.12 -19.62 10.43
CA VAL A 593 -5.86 -18.88 11.47
C VAL A 593 -6.60 -19.92 12.32
N ASN A 594 -5.90 -20.55 13.25
CA ASN A 594 -6.54 -21.39 14.27
C ASN A 594 -6.11 -21.09 15.72
N ASN A 595 -5.28 -20.08 16.00
CA ASN A 595 -4.70 -19.93 17.34
C ASN A 595 -5.11 -18.72 18.20
N ASP A 596 -6.00 -17.82 17.78
CA ASP A 596 -6.37 -16.68 18.64
C ASP A 596 -7.87 -16.62 18.92
N LYS A 597 -8.34 -17.56 19.76
CA LYS A 597 -9.62 -17.43 20.50
C LYS A 597 -9.30 -17.16 21.97
N GLY A 598 -9.33 -15.89 22.39
CA GLY A 598 -9.28 -15.60 23.84
C GLY A 598 -8.96 -14.16 24.28
N ARG A 599 -8.47 -13.27 23.41
CA ARG A 599 -8.19 -11.85 23.75
C ARG A 599 -9.05 -10.90 22.91
N SER A 600 -9.42 -9.76 23.50
CA SER A 600 -10.06 -8.66 22.75
C SER A 600 -9.17 -8.27 21.56
N GLU A 601 -9.75 -8.22 20.35
CA GLU A 601 -9.03 -7.87 19.11
C GLU A 601 -8.29 -6.53 19.23
N GLU A 602 -8.81 -5.60 20.03
CA GLU A 602 -8.22 -4.29 20.27
C GLU A 602 -6.96 -4.36 21.15
N LEU A 603 -6.99 -5.16 22.23
CA LEU A 603 -5.80 -5.40 23.06
C LEU A 603 -4.73 -6.13 22.24
N GLN A 604 -5.12 -7.14 21.47
CA GLN A 604 -4.19 -7.89 20.62
C GLN A 604 -3.56 -6.99 19.54
N TYR A 605 -4.33 -6.06 18.98
CA TYR A 605 -3.80 -5.06 18.04
C TYR A 605 -2.75 -4.14 18.67
N TRP A 606 -3.02 -3.58 19.86
CA TRP A 606 -2.09 -2.70 20.55
C TRP A 606 -0.82 -3.43 21.03
N PHE A 607 -0.94 -4.64 21.57
CA PHE A 607 0.22 -5.47 21.93
C PHE A 607 1.08 -5.79 20.70
N ASN A 608 0.48 -6.14 19.57
CA ASN A 608 1.26 -6.45 18.37
C ASN A 608 1.87 -5.19 17.73
N ILE A 609 1.26 -4.03 17.92
CA ILE A 609 1.85 -2.74 17.55
C ILE A 609 3.09 -2.44 18.39
N GLU A 610 3.08 -2.71 19.70
CA GLU A 610 4.26 -2.55 20.57
C GLU A 610 5.44 -3.41 20.11
N GLU A 611 5.17 -4.61 19.56
CA GLU A 611 6.21 -5.45 18.96
C GLU A 611 6.70 -4.89 17.62
N ALA A 612 5.79 -4.30 16.82
CA ALA A 612 6.08 -3.83 15.48
C ALA A 612 6.69 -2.41 15.42
N LEU A 613 6.44 -1.55 16.41
CA LEU A 613 6.96 -0.18 16.53
C LEU A 613 7.89 -0.04 17.75
N ASP A 614 8.64 1.06 17.85
CA ASP A 614 9.45 1.31 19.05
C ASP A 614 8.54 1.74 20.22
N PRO A 615 8.72 1.23 21.46
CA PRO A 615 7.87 1.57 22.60
C PRO A 615 7.81 3.08 22.91
N LYS A 616 8.89 3.83 22.66
CA LYS A 616 8.91 5.29 22.85
C LYS A 616 8.11 5.99 21.76
N VAL A 617 8.19 5.51 20.53
CA VAL A 617 7.40 6.00 19.39
C VAL A 617 5.92 5.76 19.63
N LEU A 618 5.57 4.60 20.19
CA LEU A 618 4.19 4.29 20.57
C LEU A 618 3.70 5.17 21.73
N ALA A 619 4.54 5.39 22.75
CA ALA A 619 4.21 6.29 23.86
C ALA A 619 3.98 7.73 23.37
N SER A 620 4.79 8.22 22.43
CA SER A 620 4.59 9.51 21.77
C SER A 620 3.27 9.58 21.00
N PHE A 621 2.92 8.51 20.28
CA PHE A 621 1.65 8.39 19.56
C PHE A 621 0.44 8.39 20.51
N MET A 622 0.51 7.65 21.62
CA MET A 622 -0.57 7.57 22.61
C MET A 622 -0.74 8.86 23.42
N THR A 623 0.33 9.62 23.63
CA THR A 623 0.32 10.84 24.47
C THR A 623 0.23 12.14 23.67
N GLY A 624 0.48 12.10 22.36
CA GLY A 624 0.55 13.30 21.50
C GLY A 624 1.78 14.18 21.76
N ILE A 625 2.73 13.72 22.58
CA ILE A 625 3.95 14.46 22.96
C ILE A 625 5.09 13.98 22.06
N LEU A 626 5.70 14.90 21.29
CA LEU A 626 6.90 14.60 20.50
C LEU A 626 8.06 14.18 21.42
N ILE A 627 8.77 13.12 21.04
CA ILE A 627 10.01 12.70 21.72
C ILE A 627 11.04 13.81 21.51
N ALA A 628 11.61 14.31 22.61
CA ALA A 628 12.69 15.29 22.63
C ALA A 628 14.03 14.68 22.20
#